data_AF-A0A7S0KYQ4-F1
#
_entry.id   AF-A0A7S0KYQ4-F1
#
_cell.length_a   1.000
_cell.length_b   1.000
_cell.length_c   1.000
_cell.angle_alpha   90.00
_cell.angle_beta   90.00
_cell.angle_gamma   90.00
#
_symmetry.space_group_name_H-M   'P 1'
#
loop_
_entity.id
_entity.type
_entity.pdbx_description
1 polymer ?
#
loop_
_entity_poly.entity_id
_entity_poly.type
_entity_poly.pdbx_seq_one_letter_code
_entity_poly.pdbx_strand_id
1 'polypeptide(L)'
;YEDCASGLPLLQVSDWLQPGVVDWAGVRRQPSSIYERVQNCNTACDVARRLGLHTVGIGGKDIADSNPTLVLAVSWQLMRMHAIRFLADLGMEERDMIAWANCQLARVDPTLRVRGFSDTLLRTGVILLQLARSVAPECVEASKILPGENADECELNARYAVSCVLKMGTCVFAVWEDIVEVRPKLIMTIFAAIMAEDLRRHLSPSSPLISPFSSPRATASTNDLEFACSRPMKLSMCL
;
A
#
# COMPACT_ATOMS: atom_id res chain seq x y z
N TYR A 1 16.70 8.28 -10.90
CA TYR A 1 16.97 7.19 -11.85
C TYR A 1 18.39 6.67 -11.71
N GLU A 2 19.40 7.54 -11.61
CA GLU A 2 20.82 7.16 -11.47
C GLU A 2 21.12 6.26 -10.26
N ASP A 3 20.41 6.44 -9.14
CA ASP A 3 20.59 5.56 -7.95
C ASP A 3 20.28 4.08 -8.26
N CYS A 4 19.31 3.84 -9.15
CA CYS A 4 18.93 2.50 -9.59
C CYS A 4 19.95 1.87 -10.54
N ALA A 5 20.87 2.65 -11.07
CA ALA A 5 21.81 2.23 -12.09
C ALA A 5 22.92 1.29 -11.55
N SER A 6 23.02 1.19 -10.22
CA SER A 6 23.82 0.19 -9.51
C SER A 6 23.14 -1.18 -9.42
N GLY A 7 21.83 -1.26 -9.72
CA GLY A 7 20.97 -2.42 -9.51
C GLY A 7 20.61 -2.70 -8.05
N LEU A 8 21.33 -2.10 -7.09
CA LEU A 8 21.18 -2.39 -5.67
C LEU A 8 19.82 -2.01 -5.10
N PRO A 9 19.24 -0.83 -5.35
CA PRO A 9 17.93 -0.49 -4.80
C PRO A 9 16.84 -1.46 -5.25
N LEU A 10 16.85 -1.89 -6.51
CA LEU A 10 15.87 -2.84 -7.03
C LEU A 10 16.02 -4.22 -6.38
N LEU A 11 17.25 -4.69 -6.16
CA LEU A 11 17.53 -5.93 -5.45
C LEU A 11 17.10 -5.84 -3.98
N GLN A 12 17.41 -4.73 -3.30
CA GLN A 12 17.02 -4.51 -1.90
C GLN A 12 15.50 -4.53 -1.72
N VAL A 13 14.76 -3.82 -2.59
CA VAL A 13 13.30 -3.82 -2.56
C VAL A 13 12.75 -5.21 -2.87
N SER A 14 13.32 -5.91 -3.86
CA SER A 14 12.89 -7.28 -4.20
C SER A 14 13.06 -8.25 -3.02
N ASP A 15 14.20 -8.19 -2.33
CA ASP A 15 14.48 -9.02 -1.15
C ASP A 15 13.64 -8.62 0.05
N TRP A 16 13.30 -7.34 0.19
CA TRP A 16 12.35 -6.90 1.21
C TRP A 16 10.93 -7.43 0.95
N LEU A 17 10.48 -7.42 -0.30
CA LEU A 17 9.16 -7.95 -0.69
C LEU A 17 9.07 -9.47 -0.53
N GLN A 18 10.16 -10.18 -0.79
CA GLN A 18 10.26 -11.61 -0.58
C GLN A 18 11.64 -11.95 -0.01
N PRO A 19 11.75 -12.05 1.33
CA PRO A 19 13.01 -12.35 2.00
C PRO A 19 13.67 -13.62 1.44
N GLY A 20 14.92 -13.48 0.99
CA GLY A 20 15.72 -14.58 0.45
C GLY A 20 15.55 -14.83 -1.05
N VAL A 21 14.84 -13.97 -1.79
CA VAL A 21 14.74 -14.09 -3.25
C VAL A 21 16.04 -13.67 -3.96
N VAL A 22 16.84 -12.81 -3.32
CA VAL A 22 18.12 -12.34 -3.85
C VAL A 22 19.27 -13.17 -3.30
N ASP A 23 20.09 -13.71 -4.21
CA ASP A 23 21.39 -14.26 -3.85
C ASP A 23 22.43 -13.13 -3.74
N TRP A 24 22.60 -12.63 -2.52
CA TRP A 24 23.53 -11.55 -2.23
C TRP A 24 25.02 -11.93 -2.40
N ALA A 25 25.37 -13.22 -2.51
CA ALA A 25 26.76 -13.63 -2.73
C ALA A 25 27.26 -13.22 -4.13
N GLY A 26 26.36 -13.19 -5.12
CA GLY A 26 26.66 -12.78 -6.49
C GLY A 26 26.59 -11.27 -6.73
N VAL A 27 26.16 -10.47 -5.75
CA VAL A 27 25.87 -9.04 -5.92
C VAL A 27 27.03 -8.17 -5.43
N ARG A 28 27.44 -7.20 -6.24
CA ARG A 28 28.48 -6.22 -5.90
C ARG A 28 27.87 -5.04 -5.15
N ARG A 29 28.17 -4.90 -3.85
CA ARG A 29 27.63 -3.81 -3.00
C ARG A 29 28.17 -2.42 -3.31
N GLN A 30 29.35 -2.33 -3.90
CA GLN A 30 29.97 -1.08 -4.35
C GLN A 30 30.49 -1.30 -5.77
N PRO A 31 29.60 -1.31 -6.78
CA PRO A 31 30.02 -1.54 -8.15
C PRO A 31 30.79 -0.31 -8.65
N SER A 32 32.06 -0.51 -8.99
CA SER A 32 32.98 0.53 -9.44
C SER A 32 33.00 0.66 -10.96
N SER A 33 32.72 -0.43 -11.67
CA SER A 33 32.71 -0.49 -13.12
C SER A 33 31.31 -0.60 -13.72
N ILE A 34 31.18 -0.18 -14.97
CA ILE A 34 29.94 -0.35 -15.75
C ILE A 34 29.57 -1.84 -15.86
N TYR A 35 30.56 -2.73 -16.00
CA TYR A 35 30.32 -4.16 -16.07
C TYR A 35 29.69 -4.70 -14.77
N GLU A 36 30.20 -4.30 -13.61
CA GLU A 36 29.64 -4.69 -12.31
C GLU A 36 28.21 -4.16 -12.12
N ARG A 37 27.94 -2.93 -12.56
CA ARG A 37 26.60 -2.35 -12.57
C ARG A 37 25.64 -3.16 -13.44
N VAL A 38 26.04 -3.45 -14.69
CA VAL A 38 25.24 -4.27 -15.62
C VAL A 38 25.00 -5.67 -15.04
N GLN A 39 26.00 -6.28 -14.40
CA GLN A 39 25.86 -7.58 -13.75
C GLN A 39 24.81 -7.53 -12.64
N ASN A 40 24.88 -6.57 -11.72
CA ASN A 40 23.86 -6.38 -10.68
C ASN A 40 22.47 -6.14 -11.28
N CYS A 41 22.37 -5.33 -12.32
CA CYS A 41 21.10 -5.04 -13.00
C CYS A 41 20.53 -6.27 -13.71
N ASN A 42 21.37 -7.14 -14.28
CA ASN A 42 20.93 -8.43 -14.83
C ASN A 42 20.35 -9.31 -13.74
N THR A 43 21.03 -9.40 -12.59
CA THR A 43 20.50 -10.10 -11.40
C THR A 43 19.15 -9.52 -10.96
N ALA A 44 18.99 -8.19 -10.98
CA ALA A 44 17.73 -7.52 -10.66
C ALA A 44 16.60 -7.92 -11.63
N CYS A 45 16.89 -7.96 -12.93
CA CYS A 45 15.92 -8.43 -13.93
C CYS A 45 15.54 -9.90 -13.72
N ASP A 46 16.50 -10.77 -13.40
CA ASP A 46 16.25 -12.19 -13.16
C ASP A 46 15.41 -12.42 -11.90
N VAL A 47 15.73 -11.72 -10.81
CA VAL A 47 14.94 -11.73 -9.57
C VAL A 47 13.53 -11.24 -9.83
N ALA A 48 13.37 -10.15 -10.60
CA ALA A 48 12.06 -9.64 -10.95
C ALA A 48 11.21 -10.67 -11.70
N ARG A 49 11.80 -11.44 -12.62
CA ARG A 49 11.11 -12.54 -13.32
C ARG A 49 10.73 -13.67 -12.37
N ARG A 50 11.58 -14.03 -11.41
CA ARG A 50 11.28 -15.06 -10.39
C ARG A 50 10.12 -14.64 -9.48
N LEU A 51 10.00 -13.35 -9.20
CA LEU A 51 8.85 -12.78 -8.50
C LEU A 51 7.56 -12.81 -9.35
N GLY A 52 7.64 -13.11 -10.65
CA GLY A 52 6.50 -13.11 -11.57
C GLY A 52 6.21 -11.73 -12.18
N LEU A 53 7.15 -10.78 -12.11
CA LEU A 53 7.02 -9.48 -12.77
C LEU A 53 7.26 -9.63 -14.27
N HIS A 54 6.51 -8.88 -15.07
CA HIS A 54 6.62 -8.87 -16.52
C HIS A 54 7.72 -7.90 -16.97
N THR A 55 8.96 -8.38 -16.98
CA THR A 55 10.15 -7.61 -17.45
C THR A 55 10.65 -8.07 -18.82
N VAL A 56 9.75 -8.59 -19.67
CA VAL A 56 10.09 -9.02 -21.04
C VAL A 56 10.53 -7.80 -21.84
N GLY A 57 11.69 -7.89 -22.48
CA GLY A 57 12.28 -6.78 -23.23
C GLY A 57 13.07 -5.77 -22.40
N ILE A 58 13.27 -6.00 -21.09
CA ILE A 58 14.11 -5.16 -20.23
C ILE A 58 15.41 -5.90 -19.90
N GLY A 59 16.54 -5.37 -20.33
CA GLY A 59 17.88 -5.88 -20.02
C GLY A 59 18.53 -5.17 -18.84
N GLY A 60 19.53 -5.79 -18.22
CA GLY A 60 20.29 -5.14 -17.14
C GLY A 60 21.08 -3.92 -17.64
N LYS A 61 21.46 -3.88 -18.92
CA LYS A 61 22.07 -2.69 -19.54
C LYS A 61 21.12 -1.49 -19.55
N ASP A 62 19.85 -1.69 -19.85
CA ASP A 62 18.87 -0.60 -19.88
C ASP A 62 18.73 0.08 -18.51
N ILE A 63 18.75 -0.73 -17.44
CA ILE A 63 18.71 -0.24 -16.05
C ILE A 63 20.04 0.42 -15.68
N ALA A 64 21.18 -0.21 -16.04
CA ALA A 64 22.51 0.33 -15.75
C ALA A 64 22.79 1.66 -16.48
N ASP A 65 22.21 1.85 -17.67
CA ASP A 65 22.25 3.10 -18.44
C ASP A 65 21.20 4.12 -17.94
N SER A 66 20.47 3.80 -16.87
CA SER A 66 19.45 4.66 -16.24
C SER A 66 18.29 5.06 -17.16
N ASN A 67 17.85 4.16 -18.06
CA ASN A 67 16.72 4.42 -18.93
C ASN A 67 15.46 4.71 -18.08
N PRO A 68 14.93 5.95 -18.10
CA PRO A 68 13.90 6.38 -17.14
C PRO A 68 12.60 5.58 -17.30
N THR A 69 12.20 5.29 -18.55
CA THR A 69 10.99 4.52 -18.85
C THR A 69 11.08 3.11 -18.31
N LEU A 70 12.22 2.45 -18.51
CA LEU A 70 12.38 1.04 -18.13
C LEU A 70 12.62 0.88 -16.62
N VAL A 71 13.37 1.79 -15.99
CA VAL A 71 13.51 1.83 -14.53
C VAL A 71 12.15 2.08 -13.87
N LEU A 72 11.36 3.03 -14.39
CA LEU A 72 10.02 3.31 -13.86
C LEU A 72 9.09 2.10 -14.04
N ALA A 73 9.17 1.40 -15.18
CA ALA A 73 8.38 0.20 -15.42
C ALA A 73 8.67 -0.92 -14.39
N VAL A 74 9.95 -1.17 -14.06
CA VAL A 74 10.32 -2.17 -13.05
C VAL A 74 9.88 -1.73 -11.66
N SER A 75 10.15 -0.48 -11.28
CA SER A 75 9.76 0.08 -9.98
C SER A 75 8.24 0.06 -9.76
N TRP A 76 7.46 0.43 -10.79
CA TRP A 76 6.00 0.35 -10.76
C TRP A 76 5.52 -1.08 -10.53
N GLN A 77 6.13 -2.06 -11.18
CA GLN A 77 5.75 -3.45 -11.02
C GLN A 77 6.09 -3.98 -9.62
N LEU A 78 7.25 -3.64 -9.06
CA LEU A 78 7.60 -3.95 -7.66
C LEU A 78 6.61 -3.34 -6.68
N MET A 79 6.24 -2.07 -6.88
CA MET A 79 5.24 -1.37 -6.07
C MET A 79 3.86 -2.03 -6.19
N ARG A 80 3.42 -2.38 -7.40
CA ARG A 80 2.17 -3.10 -7.65
C ARG A 80 2.14 -4.43 -6.92
N MET A 81 3.25 -5.18 -6.95
CA MET A 81 3.38 -6.45 -6.23
C MET A 81 3.26 -6.26 -4.72
N HIS A 82 3.93 -5.24 -4.17
CA HIS A 82 3.82 -4.92 -2.75
C HIS A 82 2.37 -4.72 -2.32
N ALA A 83 1.62 -3.91 -3.07
CA ALA A 83 0.22 -3.65 -2.79
C ALA A 83 -0.64 -4.92 -2.82
N ILE A 84 -0.45 -5.77 -3.83
CA ILE A 84 -1.19 -7.04 -3.96
C ILE A 84 -0.84 -7.99 -2.80
N ARG A 85 0.43 -8.06 -2.42
CA ARG A 85 0.88 -8.94 -1.34
C ARG A 85 0.38 -8.45 0.03
N PHE A 86 0.42 -7.14 0.26
CA PHE A 86 -0.16 -6.54 1.46
C PHE A 86 -1.65 -6.88 1.62
N LEU A 87 -2.41 -6.86 0.52
CA LEU A 87 -3.82 -7.30 0.52
C LEU A 87 -3.96 -8.79 0.81
N ALA A 88 -3.09 -9.62 0.22
CA ALA A 88 -3.09 -11.07 0.46
C ALA A 88 -2.72 -11.42 1.92
N ASP A 89 -1.79 -10.69 2.52
CA ASP A 89 -1.35 -10.88 3.91
C ASP A 89 -2.48 -10.55 4.91
N LEU A 90 -3.40 -9.64 4.55
CA LEU A 90 -4.61 -9.39 5.33
C LEU A 90 -5.62 -10.56 5.25
N GLY A 91 -5.48 -11.48 4.29
CA GLY A 91 -6.36 -12.63 4.13
C GLY A 91 -7.80 -12.27 3.74
N MET A 92 -8.03 -11.04 3.27
CA MET A 92 -9.37 -10.49 3.00
C MET A 92 -9.60 -10.33 1.50
N GLU A 93 -10.77 -10.76 1.02
CA GLU A 93 -11.18 -10.49 -0.34
C GLU A 93 -11.68 -9.03 -0.47
N GLU A 94 -11.73 -8.51 -1.71
CA GLU A 94 -12.31 -7.19 -1.99
C GLU A 94 -13.71 -7.03 -1.37
N ARG A 95 -14.52 -8.09 -1.42
CA ARG A 95 -15.87 -8.10 -0.84
C ARG A 95 -15.84 -7.83 0.67
N ASP A 96 -14.91 -8.44 1.39
CA ASP A 96 -14.79 -8.29 2.85
C ASP A 96 -14.34 -6.87 3.20
N MET A 97 -13.45 -6.29 2.38
CA MET A 97 -13.02 -4.91 2.53
C MET A 97 -14.15 -3.90 2.33
N ILE A 98 -14.99 -4.11 1.32
CA ILE A 98 -16.16 -3.26 1.10
C ILE A 98 -17.20 -3.42 2.21
N ALA A 99 -17.41 -4.65 2.71
CA ALA A 99 -18.31 -4.90 3.83
C ALA A 99 -17.84 -4.16 5.10
N TRP A 100 -16.56 -4.32 5.47
CA TRP A 100 -15.95 -3.61 6.59
C TRP A 100 -16.06 -2.09 6.43
N ALA A 101 -15.72 -1.55 5.26
CA ALA A 101 -15.76 -0.11 5.03
C ALA A 101 -17.18 0.46 5.18
N ASN A 102 -18.19 -0.26 4.68
CA ASN A 102 -19.59 0.14 4.86
C ASN A 102 -20.04 0.08 6.31
N CYS A 103 -19.55 -0.91 7.10
CA CYS A 103 -19.80 -0.95 8.54
C CYS A 103 -19.20 0.26 9.27
N GLN A 104 -17.99 0.68 8.89
CA GLN A 104 -17.35 1.86 9.49
C GLN A 104 -18.03 3.16 9.06
N LEU A 105 -18.37 3.31 7.78
CA LEU A 105 -19.07 4.48 7.24
C LEU A 105 -20.44 4.68 7.89
N ALA A 106 -21.20 3.60 8.12
CA ALA A 106 -22.51 3.68 8.77
C ALA A 106 -22.46 4.24 10.20
N ARG A 107 -21.31 4.19 10.88
CA ARG A 107 -21.11 4.79 12.21
C ARG A 107 -20.93 6.31 12.15
N VAL A 108 -20.50 6.83 11.01
CA VAL A 108 -20.27 8.26 10.79
C VAL A 108 -21.48 8.89 10.11
N ASP A 109 -21.98 8.26 9.05
CA ASP A 109 -23.14 8.68 8.28
C ASP A 109 -23.82 7.44 7.64
N PRO A 110 -25.04 7.09 8.07
CA PRO A 110 -25.79 5.95 7.53
C PRO A 110 -26.12 6.05 6.03
N THR A 111 -26.05 7.25 5.43
CA THR A 111 -26.34 7.46 4.02
C THR A 111 -25.16 7.10 3.12
N LEU A 112 -23.95 7.08 3.66
CA LEU A 112 -22.73 6.78 2.90
C LEU A 112 -22.55 5.27 2.72
N ARG A 113 -22.38 4.85 1.47
CA ARG A 113 -22.12 3.46 1.12
C ARG A 113 -21.26 3.37 -0.15
N VAL A 114 -20.38 2.38 -0.18
CA VAL A 114 -19.56 2.02 -1.34
C VAL A 114 -20.01 0.67 -1.87
N ARG A 115 -20.17 0.57 -3.19
CA ARG A 115 -20.50 -0.71 -3.87
C ARG A 115 -19.27 -1.52 -4.27
N GLY A 116 -18.16 -0.86 -4.53
CA GLY A 116 -16.87 -1.45 -4.92
C GLY A 116 -15.83 -0.36 -5.18
N PHE A 117 -14.60 -0.73 -5.53
CA PHE A 117 -13.53 0.26 -5.76
C PHE A 117 -13.64 1.04 -7.08
N SER A 118 -14.58 0.66 -7.95
CA SER A 118 -14.92 1.38 -9.18
C SER A 118 -16.13 2.32 -9.02
N ASP A 119 -16.61 2.52 -7.80
CA ASP A 119 -17.77 3.36 -7.52
C ASP A 119 -17.45 4.84 -7.80
N THR A 120 -18.22 5.50 -8.66
CA THR A 120 -17.96 6.88 -9.08
C THR A 120 -18.11 7.87 -7.94
N LEU A 121 -18.82 7.53 -6.87
CA LEU A 121 -18.91 8.37 -5.67
C LEU A 121 -17.56 8.55 -4.97
N LEU A 122 -16.62 7.62 -5.17
CA LEU A 122 -15.27 7.71 -4.60
C LEU A 122 -14.49 8.91 -5.14
N ARG A 123 -14.83 9.39 -6.35
CA ARG A 123 -14.26 10.60 -6.97
C ARG A 123 -14.35 11.83 -6.08
N THR A 124 -15.41 11.94 -5.29
CA THR A 124 -15.66 13.09 -4.40
C THR A 124 -14.62 13.22 -3.29
N GLY A 125 -13.89 12.13 -2.96
CA GLY A 125 -12.98 12.04 -1.83
C GLY A 125 -13.68 12.02 -0.46
N VAL A 126 -14.98 12.36 -0.38
CA VAL A 126 -15.75 12.42 0.87
C VAL A 126 -15.79 11.06 1.56
N ILE A 127 -16.08 10.00 0.81
CA ILE A 127 -16.14 8.64 1.36
C ILE A 127 -14.80 8.24 2.00
N LEU A 128 -13.68 8.52 1.32
CA LEU A 128 -12.35 8.19 1.82
C LEU A 128 -12.03 8.98 3.09
N LEU A 129 -12.37 10.27 3.13
CA LEU A 129 -12.18 11.12 4.31
C LEU A 129 -13.04 10.67 5.50
N GLN A 130 -14.32 10.32 5.26
CA GLN A 130 -15.20 9.84 6.33
C GLN A 130 -14.78 8.45 6.84
N LEU A 131 -14.34 7.57 5.94
CA LEU A 131 -13.77 6.28 6.33
C LEU A 131 -12.49 6.49 7.16
N ALA A 132 -11.56 7.33 6.71
CA ALA A 132 -10.36 7.67 7.46
C ALA A 132 -10.68 8.27 8.83
N ARG A 133 -11.67 9.16 8.91
CA ARG A 133 -12.14 9.78 10.16
C ARG A 133 -12.76 8.77 11.12
N SER A 134 -13.42 7.73 10.62
CA SER A 134 -14.01 6.68 11.45
C SER A 134 -12.95 5.86 12.21
N VAL A 135 -11.74 5.74 11.65
CA VAL A 135 -10.63 4.95 12.20
C VAL A 135 -9.62 5.82 12.96
N ALA A 136 -9.23 6.96 12.39
CA ALA A 136 -8.28 7.91 12.98
C ALA A 136 -8.85 9.34 12.92
N PRO A 137 -9.79 9.69 13.82
CA PRO A 137 -10.41 11.01 13.82
C PRO A 137 -9.40 12.17 14.01
N GLU A 138 -8.25 11.92 14.65
CA GLU A 138 -7.17 12.90 14.81
C GLU A 138 -6.40 13.22 13.51
N CYS A 139 -6.55 12.39 12.48
CA CYS A 139 -5.96 12.63 11.17
C CYS A 139 -6.88 13.46 10.26
N VAL A 140 -8.18 13.53 10.55
CA VAL A 140 -9.18 14.16 9.67
C VAL A 140 -10.00 15.20 10.42
N GLU A 141 -9.86 16.45 10.00
CA GLU A 141 -10.61 17.59 10.49
C GLU A 141 -11.91 17.76 9.68
N ALA A 142 -13.06 17.58 10.32
CA ALA A 142 -14.35 17.57 9.65
C ALA A 142 -14.68 18.89 8.92
N SER A 143 -14.17 20.03 9.41
CA SER A 143 -14.35 21.35 8.80
C SER A 143 -13.71 21.50 7.42
N LYS A 144 -12.73 20.63 7.09
CA LYS A 144 -12.00 20.65 5.81
C LYS A 144 -12.59 19.75 4.75
N ILE A 145 -13.60 18.95 5.09
CA ILE A 145 -14.26 18.05 4.15
C ILE A 145 -15.27 18.88 3.35
N LEU A 146 -15.02 19.01 2.05
CA LEU A 146 -15.89 19.72 1.10
C LEU A 146 -16.96 18.76 0.55
N PRO A 147 -18.10 19.24 0.04
CA PRO A 147 -19.17 18.36 -0.43
C PRO A 147 -18.79 17.57 -1.70
N GLY A 148 -17.85 18.06 -2.51
CA GLY A 148 -17.35 17.35 -3.69
C GLY A 148 -18.28 17.49 -4.90
N GLU A 149 -18.97 18.62 -5.02
CA GLU A 149 -19.93 18.87 -6.10
C GLU A 149 -19.25 19.31 -7.39
N ASN A 150 -18.09 19.97 -7.27
CA ASN A 150 -17.29 20.45 -8.40
C ASN A 150 -15.90 19.79 -8.42
N ALA A 151 -15.18 19.97 -9.53
CA ALA A 151 -13.88 19.35 -9.75
C ALA A 151 -12.82 19.83 -8.74
N ASP A 152 -12.83 21.12 -8.40
CA ASP A 152 -11.88 21.72 -7.47
C ASP A 152 -12.05 21.15 -6.05
N GLU A 153 -13.30 20.99 -5.59
CA GLU A 153 -13.61 20.35 -4.31
C GLU A 153 -13.20 18.88 -4.29
N CYS A 154 -13.45 18.14 -5.38
CA CYS A 154 -13.01 16.75 -5.50
C CYS A 154 -11.48 16.65 -5.40
N GLU A 155 -10.75 17.53 -6.07
CA GLU A 155 -9.29 17.58 -6.00
C GLU A 155 -8.80 17.91 -4.58
N LEU A 156 -9.36 18.93 -3.95
CA LEU A 156 -9.00 19.33 -2.58
C LEU A 156 -9.27 18.20 -1.59
N ASN A 157 -10.43 17.55 -1.69
CA ASN A 157 -10.77 16.38 -0.87
C ASN A 157 -9.82 15.21 -1.13
N ALA A 158 -9.48 14.92 -2.38
CA ALA A 158 -8.58 13.83 -2.74
C ALA A 158 -7.15 14.07 -2.21
N ARG A 159 -6.60 15.27 -2.40
CA ARG A 159 -5.30 15.68 -1.81
C ARG A 159 -5.32 15.57 -0.30
N TYR A 160 -6.44 15.96 0.32
CA TYR A 160 -6.59 15.88 1.76
C TYR A 160 -6.65 14.43 2.24
N ALA A 161 -7.42 13.57 1.56
CA ALA A 161 -7.54 12.15 1.88
C ALA A 161 -6.18 11.45 1.87
N VAL A 162 -5.39 11.66 0.81
CA VAL A 162 -4.02 11.12 0.71
C VAL A 162 -3.16 11.60 1.88
N SER A 163 -3.22 12.89 2.20
CA SER A 163 -2.47 13.47 3.33
C SER A 163 -2.87 12.86 4.68
N CYS A 164 -4.16 12.66 4.91
CA CYS A 164 -4.69 12.05 6.13
C CYS A 164 -4.22 10.59 6.29
N VAL A 165 -4.27 9.81 5.22
CA VAL A 165 -3.88 8.40 5.26
C VAL A 165 -2.38 8.24 5.43
N LEU A 166 -1.56 9.07 4.79
CA LEU A 166 -0.11 9.09 5.05
C LEU A 166 0.23 9.46 6.50
N LYS A 167 -0.57 10.36 7.12
CA LYS A 167 -0.41 10.74 8.52
C LYS A 167 -0.69 9.58 9.49
N MET A 168 -1.46 8.56 9.08
CA MET A 168 -1.69 7.35 9.89
C MET A 168 -0.44 6.46 10.02
N GLY A 169 0.61 6.72 9.23
CA GLY A 169 1.85 5.92 9.23
C GLY A 169 1.80 4.71 8.30
N THR A 170 0.75 4.59 7.49
CA THR A 170 0.61 3.54 6.47
C THR A 170 1.25 3.95 5.14
N CYS A 171 1.78 2.99 4.41
CA CYS A 171 2.36 3.23 3.10
C CYS A 171 1.26 3.24 2.03
N VAL A 172 0.97 4.42 1.48
CA VAL A 172 0.04 4.60 0.36
C VAL A 172 0.77 5.30 -0.77
N PHE A 173 0.66 4.73 -1.97
CA PHE A 173 1.28 5.28 -3.18
C PHE A 173 0.26 5.94 -4.11
N ALA A 174 -1.02 5.87 -3.77
CA ALA A 174 -2.06 6.55 -4.51
C ALA A 174 -1.85 8.06 -4.40
N VAL A 175 -1.84 8.73 -5.55
CA VAL A 175 -1.88 10.18 -5.69
C VAL A 175 -3.33 10.65 -5.73
N TRP A 176 -3.56 11.96 -5.65
CA TRP A 176 -4.93 12.48 -5.63
C TRP A 176 -5.66 12.26 -6.97
N GLU A 177 -4.92 12.25 -8.08
CA GLU A 177 -5.43 11.96 -9.41
C GLU A 177 -6.04 10.55 -9.49
N ASP A 178 -5.49 9.58 -8.73
CA ASP A 178 -6.02 8.22 -8.66
C ASP A 178 -7.44 8.16 -8.12
N ILE A 179 -7.76 9.05 -7.19
CA ILE A 179 -9.06 9.14 -6.55
C ILE A 179 -10.03 9.82 -7.51
N VAL A 180 -9.63 10.96 -8.10
CA VAL A 180 -10.49 11.75 -9.00
C VAL A 180 -10.80 11.01 -10.30
N GLU A 181 -9.86 10.21 -10.80
CA GLU A 181 -10.04 9.34 -11.98
C GLU A 181 -10.69 7.99 -11.64
N VAL A 182 -10.90 7.68 -10.36
CA VAL A 182 -11.45 6.42 -9.86
C VAL A 182 -10.64 5.21 -10.36
N ARG A 183 -9.33 5.18 -10.06
CA ARG A 183 -8.45 4.05 -10.40
C ARG A 183 -8.57 2.94 -9.34
N PRO A 184 -9.34 1.86 -9.59
CA PRO A 184 -9.84 0.99 -8.50
C PRO A 184 -8.72 0.29 -7.74
N LYS A 185 -7.66 -0.12 -8.44
CA LYS A 185 -6.50 -0.80 -7.84
C LYS A 185 -5.74 0.09 -6.86
N LEU A 186 -5.70 1.40 -7.10
CA LEU A 186 -5.00 2.36 -6.26
C LEU A 186 -5.89 2.82 -5.12
N ILE A 187 -7.18 3.01 -5.36
CA ILE A 187 -8.17 3.23 -4.29
C ILE A 187 -8.20 2.06 -3.30
N MET A 188 -8.17 0.81 -3.78
CA MET A 188 -8.10 -0.37 -2.93
C MET A 188 -6.91 -0.31 -1.95
N THR A 189 -5.76 0.23 -2.38
CA THR A 189 -4.61 0.39 -1.47
C THR A 189 -4.87 1.40 -0.34
N ILE A 190 -5.67 2.44 -0.60
CA ILE A 190 -6.09 3.40 0.41
C ILE A 190 -7.00 2.73 1.44
N PHE A 191 -7.99 1.96 1.00
CA PHE A 191 -8.87 1.22 1.90
C PHE A 191 -8.09 0.22 2.76
N ALA A 192 -7.18 -0.52 2.14
CA ALA A 192 -6.32 -1.48 2.82
C ALA A 192 -5.44 -0.80 3.89
N ALA A 193 -4.89 0.37 3.57
CA ALA A 193 -4.10 1.15 4.52
C ALA A 193 -4.93 1.61 5.73
N ILE A 194 -6.13 2.15 5.50
CA ILE A 194 -7.03 2.57 6.60
C ILE A 194 -7.46 1.35 7.44
N MET A 195 -7.74 0.22 6.80
CA MET A 195 -8.09 -1.03 7.49
C MET A 195 -6.92 -1.58 8.32
N ALA A 196 -5.71 -1.57 7.79
CA ALA A 196 -4.54 -2.03 8.54
C ALA A 196 -4.29 -1.16 9.78
N GLU A 197 -4.56 0.13 9.69
CA GLU A 197 -4.53 1.04 10.84
C GLU A 197 -5.65 0.71 11.86
N ASP A 198 -6.85 0.39 11.40
CA ASP A 198 -7.97 -0.07 12.25
C ASP A 198 -7.57 -1.34 13.03
N LEU A 199 -7.00 -2.33 12.34
CA LEU A 199 -6.51 -3.57 12.94
C LEU A 199 -5.40 -3.28 13.96
N ARG A 200 -4.43 -2.44 13.61
CA ARG A 200 -3.33 -2.05 14.51
C ARG A 200 -3.84 -1.43 15.81
N ARG A 201 -4.87 -0.58 15.73
CA ARG A 201 -5.50 0.06 16.90
C ARG A 201 -6.28 -0.94 17.75
N HIS A 202 -7.01 -1.87 17.14
CA HIS A 202 -7.79 -2.86 17.88
C HIS A 202 -6.95 -4.00 18.47
N LEU A 203 -5.78 -4.29 17.89
CA LEU A 203 -4.81 -5.24 18.45
C LEU A 203 -3.98 -4.66 19.60
N SER A 204 -4.11 -3.37 19.94
CA SER A 204 -3.30 -2.70 20.96
C SER A 204 -4.11 -1.97 22.06
N PRO A 205 -4.75 -2.68 23.02
CA PRO A 205 -4.93 -2.09 24.34
C PRO A 205 -3.58 -2.20 25.08
N SER A 206 -2.79 -1.12 25.02
CA SER A 206 -1.50 -0.90 25.70
C SER A 206 -0.28 -1.70 25.22
N SER A 207 0.57 -1.07 24.41
CA SER A 207 2.05 -1.20 24.47
C SER A 207 2.71 -0.08 23.65
N PRO A 208 3.80 0.55 24.15
CA PRO A 208 4.40 1.71 23.51
C PRO A 208 5.12 1.33 22.22
N LEU A 209 5.03 2.26 21.27
CA LEU A 209 5.64 2.35 19.94
C LEU A 209 6.87 1.44 19.72
N ILE A 210 6.71 0.39 18.91
CA ILE A 210 7.80 -0.15 18.11
C ILE A 210 7.67 0.46 16.72
N SER A 211 8.62 1.31 16.35
CA SER A 211 8.72 1.86 15.01
C SER A 211 9.10 0.76 14.02
N PRO A 212 8.69 0.86 12.73
CA PRO A 212 8.96 -0.16 11.72
C PRO A 212 10.44 -0.29 11.29
N PHE A 213 11.39 0.30 12.04
CA PHE A 213 12.82 0.31 11.72
C PHE A 213 13.70 -0.65 12.55
N SER A 214 13.13 -1.48 13.43
CA SER A 214 13.93 -2.51 14.13
C SER A 214 13.91 -3.85 13.38
N SER A 215 15.11 -4.31 13.00
CA SER A 215 15.41 -5.60 12.34
C SER A 215 14.72 -6.81 13.00
N PRO A 216 14.38 -7.88 12.25
CA PRO A 216 13.61 -8.98 12.77
C PRO A 216 14.47 -9.89 13.65
N ARG A 217 14.23 -9.88 14.95
CA ARG A 217 14.60 -10.99 15.83
C ARG A 217 13.54 -11.22 16.90
N ALA A 218 12.48 -11.92 16.54
CA ALA A 218 11.79 -12.90 17.39
C ALA A 218 10.67 -13.57 16.58
N THR A 219 10.67 -14.90 16.63
CA THR A 219 9.65 -15.78 16.09
C THR A 219 8.31 -15.54 16.77
N ALA A 220 7.31 -15.07 16.04
CA ALA A 220 5.91 -15.11 16.48
C ALA A 220 5.32 -16.48 16.09
N SER A 221 4.83 -17.21 17.08
CA SER A 221 4.19 -18.52 16.93
C SER A 221 2.85 -18.41 16.20
N THR A 222 2.54 -19.44 15.42
CA THR A 222 1.37 -19.64 14.55
C THR A 222 -0.02 -19.55 15.22
N ASN A 223 -0.11 -19.25 16.51
CA ASN A 223 -1.38 -19.25 17.26
C ASN A 223 -2.07 -17.88 17.38
N ASP A 224 -1.43 -16.78 16.98
CA ASP A 224 -2.03 -15.42 17.13
C ASP A 224 -2.99 -15.04 15.98
N LEU A 225 -2.93 -15.74 14.84
CA LEU A 225 -3.79 -15.48 13.68
C LEU A 225 -5.18 -16.15 13.78
N GLU A 226 -5.31 -17.26 14.52
CA GLU A 226 -6.61 -17.92 14.72
C GLU A 226 -7.51 -17.19 15.73
N PHE A 227 -6.94 -16.35 16.60
CA PHE A 227 -7.70 -15.63 17.62
C PHE A 227 -8.42 -14.38 17.11
N ALA A 228 -7.95 -13.79 16.01
CA ALA A 228 -8.59 -12.62 15.39
C ALA A 228 -9.86 -12.98 14.59
N CYS A 229 -9.95 -14.22 14.08
CA CYS A 229 -11.07 -14.68 13.25
C CYS A 229 -12.26 -15.25 14.05
N SER A 230 -12.07 -15.56 15.35
CA SER A 230 -13.07 -16.29 16.16
C SER A 230 -13.86 -15.45 17.16
N ARG A 231 -13.73 -14.11 17.17
CA ARG A 231 -14.63 -13.27 17.96
C ARG A 231 -15.75 -12.74 17.07
N PRO A 232 -17.01 -13.18 17.24
CA PRO A 232 -18.12 -12.48 16.61
C PRO A 232 -18.08 -11.05 17.15
N MET A 233 -17.84 -10.08 16.27
CA MET A 233 -18.23 -8.69 16.56
C MET A 233 -19.69 -8.77 17.01
N LYS A 234 -19.93 -8.50 18.29
CA LYS A 234 -21.26 -8.56 18.89
C LYS A 234 -22.16 -7.60 18.11
N LEU A 235 -22.92 -8.13 17.14
CA LEU A 235 -24.27 -7.71 16.89
C LEU A 235 -25.04 -7.99 18.19
N SER A 236 -25.11 -7.01 19.07
CA SER A 236 -26.05 -7.02 20.18
C SER A 236 -26.50 -5.59 20.43
N MET A 237 -27.76 -5.35 20.04
CA MET A 237 -28.61 -4.22 20.42
C MET A 237 -28.33 -2.86 19.78
N CYS A 238 -28.79 -2.72 18.53
CA CYS A 238 -29.68 -1.60 18.22
C CYS A 238 -31.10 -2.18 18.22
N LEU A 239 -31.85 -1.89 19.29
CA LEU A 239 -33.32 -1.88 19.27
C LEU A 239 -33.78 -0.69 18.41
#